data_AF-A0A6I2FJX5-F1
#
_entry.id   AF-A0A6I2FJX5-F1
#
_cell.length_a   1.000
_cell.length_b   1.000
_cell.length_c   1.000
_cell.angle_alpha   90.00
_cell.angle_beta   90.00
_cell.angle_gamma   90.00
#
_symmetry.space_group_name_H-M   'P 1'
#
loop_
_entity.id
_entity.type
_entity.pdbx_description
1 polymer ?
#
loop_
_entity_poly.entity_id
_entity_poly.type
_entity_poly.pdbx_seq_one_letter_code
_entity_poly.pdbx_strand_id
1 'polypeptide(L)'
;MPASKEMPDTIKRSPKHAQSIWSKAHDSAVDEYGEGERAHRTAFSALKHEYEKVGDHWEKKDKAGPSDRKAAGGRNSPGKTRGGVNANASKQHLYDVAKKLDISGRSTMDKGQLVDAIEKANRRETRKAREK
;
A
#
# COMPACT_ATOMS: atom_id res chain seq x y z
N MET A 1 -19.86 -5.11 9.89
CA MET A 1 -18.93 -5.86 10.73
C MET A 1 -17.85 -4.90 11.22
N PRO A 2 -17.30 -5.06 12.43
CA PRO A 2 -16.25 -4.17 12.91
C PRO A 2 -14.98 -4.32 12.05
N ALA A 3 -14.24 -3.22 11.83
CA ALA A 3 -13.01 -3.24 11.03
C ALA A 3 -12.02 -4.33 11.44
N SER A 4 -11.94 -4.71 12.71
CA SER A 4 -11.05 -5.78 13.17
C SER A 4 -11.32 -7.14 12.52
N LYS A 5 -12.57 -7.45 12.14
CA LYS A 5 -12.95 -8.69 11.45
C LYS A 5 -12.71 -8.61 9.94
N GLU A 6 -12.92 -7.43 9.36
CA GLU A 6 -12.74 -7.15 7.93
C GLU A 6 -11.28 -6.84 7.56
N MET A 7 -10.39 -6.70 8.55
CA MET A 7 -9.02 -6.26 8.34
C MET A 7 -8.23 -7.25 7.46
N PRO A 8 -7.65 -6.80 6.35
CA PRO A 8 -6.76 -7.60 5.52
C PRO A 8 -5.53 -8.06 6.29
N ASP A 9 -5.08 -9.30 6.08
CA ASP A 9 -3.95 -9.85 6.85
C ASP A 9 -2.64 -9.10 6.65
N THR A 10 -2.46 -8.47 5.48
CA THR A 10 -1.31 -7.58 5.24
C THR A 10 -1.28 -6.41 6.22
N ILE A 11 -2.45 -5.89 6.60
CA ILE A 11 -2.58 -4.80 7.59
C ILE A 11 -2.41 -5.36 9.00
N LYS A 12 -2.92 -6.55 9.29
CA LYS A 12 -2.71 -7.23 10.59
C LYS A 12 -1.21 -7.44 10.90
N ARG A 13 -0.40 -7.69 9.88
CA ARG A 13 1.07 -7.82 9.98
C ARG A 13 1.82 -6.49 9.96
N SER A 14 1.12 -5.37 9.77
CA SER A 14 1.70 -4.02 9.74
C SER A 14 1.76 -3.40 11.15
N PRO A 15 2.51 -2.29 11.35
CA PRO A 15 2.56 -1.59 12.64
C PRO A 15 1.17 -1.21 13.18
N LYS A 16 1.02 -1.13 14.51
CA LYS A 16 -0.26 -0.82 15.17
C LYS A 16 -0.88 0.49 14.71
N HIS A 17 -0.07 1.48 14.37
CA HIS A 17 -0.56 2.74 13.84
C HIS A 17 -1.20 2.58 12.45
N ALA A 18 -0.63 1.75 11.56
CA ALA A 18 -1.23 1.42 10.27
C ALA A 18 -2.59 0.72 10.44
N GLN A 19 -2.66 -0.25 11.37
CA GLN A 19 -3.92 -0.92 11.74
C GLN A 19 -4.96 0.08 12.22
N SER A 20 -4.57 1.01 13.09
CA SER A 20 -5.48 2.03 13.62
C SER A 20 -6.00 2.98 12.54
N ILE A 21 -5.15 3.44 11.61
CA ILE A 21 -5.59 4.31 10.51
C ILE A 21 -6.62 3.60 9.67
N TRP A 22 -6.32 2.35 9.28
CA TRP A 22 -7.23 1.57 8.44
C TRP A 22 -8.55 1.31 9.16
N SER A 23 -8.54 0.88 10.42
CA SER A 23 -9.76 0.60 11.17
C SER A 23 -10.64 1.83 11.34
N LYS A 24 -10.05 2.96 11.78
CA LYS A 24 -10.82 4.20 11.97
C LYS A 24 -11.44 4.69 10.66
N ALA A 25 -10.67 4.66 9.57
CA ALA A 25 -11.16 5.07 8.27
C ALA A 25 -12.21 4.08 7.70
N HIS A 26 -12.09 2.79 7.99
CA HIS A 26 -13.08 1.79 7.60
C HIS A 26 -14.38 1.99 8.36
N ASP A 27 -14.34 2.03 9.69
CA ASP A 27 -15.53 2.18 10.53
C ASP A 27 -16.29 3.47 10.19
N SER A 28 -15.58 4.60 10.07
CA SER A 28 -16.19 5.86 9.63
C SER A 28 -16.82 5.78 8.24
N ALA A 29 -16.22 5.02 7.31
CA ALA A 29 -16.76 4.89 5.96
C ALA A 29 -17.93 3.90 5.90
N VAL A 30 -17.99 2.92 6.81
CA VAL A 30 -19.16 2.05 7.00
C VAL A 30 -20.32 2.86 7.57
N ASP A 31 -20.07 3.74 8.54
CA ASP A 31 -21.10 4.61 9.10
C ASP A 31 -21.68 5.57 8.04
N GLU A 32 -20.83 6.07 7.14
CA GLU A 32 -21.24 7.03 6.10
C GLU A 32 -21.89 6.37 4.87
N TYR A 33 -21.34 5.24 4.41
CA TYR A 33 -21.70 4.65 3.12
C TYR A 33 -22.32 3.24 3.22
N GLY A 34 -22.37 2.67 4.42
CA GLY A 34 -22.67 1.26 4.63
C GLY A 34 -21.47 0.35 4.36
N GLU A 35 -21.64 -0.92 4.73
CA GLU A 35 -20.64 -1.96 4.48
C GLU A 35 -20.44 -2.19 2.97
N GLY A 36 -19.19 -2.37 2.56
CA GLY A 36 -18.86 -2.77 1.19
C GLY A 36 -17.55 -2.22 0.66
N GLU A 37 -17.33 -2.40 -0.64
CA GLU A 37 -16.07 -2.06 -1.33
C GLU A 37 -15.68 -0.58 -1.15
N ARG A 38 -16.66 0.32 -1.04
CA ARG A 38 -16.40 1.75 -0.85
C ARG A 38 -15.71 2.03 0.48
N ALA A 39 -16.16 1.41 1.57
CA ALA A 39 -15.55 1.56 2.90
C ALA A 39 -14.11 1.04 2.90
N HIS A 40 -13.88 -0.15 2.33
CA HIS A 40 -12.56 -0.73 2.14
C HIS A 40 -11.62 0.20 1.35
N ARG A 41 -12.11 0.78 0.25
CA ARG A 41 -11.32 1.72 -0.58
C ARG A 41 -10.96 3.00 0.15
N THR A 42 -11.88 3.56 0.94
CA THR A 42 -11.60 4.73 1.79
C THR A 42 -10.52 4.41 2.81
N ALA A 43 -10.64 3.27 3.50
CA ALA A 43 -9.67 2.81 4.48
C ALA A 43 -8.26 2.61 3.88
N PHE A 44 -8.18 1.99 2.70
CA PHE A 44 -6.91 1.86 1.99
C PHE A 44 -6.35 3.20 1.50
N SER A 45 -7.20 4.18 1.17
CA SER A 45 -6.74 5.48 0.70
C SER A 45 -6.13 6.30 1.85
N ALA A 46 -6.76 6.26 3.03
CA ALA A 46 -6.20 6.83 4.26
C ALA A 46 -4.86 6.16 4.63
N LEU A 47 -4.81 4.83 4.62
CA LEU A 47 -3.57 4.09 4.90
C LEU A 47 -2.45 4.46 3.91
N LYS A 48 -2.75 4.46 2.60
CA LYS A 48 -1.77 4.78 1.54
C LYS A 48 -1.27 6.21 1.59
N HIS A 49 -1.91 7.10 2.33
CA HIS A 49 -1.43 8.48 2.48
C HIS A 49 -0.16 8.53 3.32
N GLU A 50 -0.08 7.72 4.38
CA GLU A 50 1.05 7.69 5.32
C GLU A 50 1.95 6.45 5.18
N TYR A 51 1.42 5.37 4.62
CA TYR A 51 2.10 4.09 4.52
C TYR A 51 2.24 3.64 3.06
N GLU A 52 3.28 2.86 2.81
CA GLU A 52 3.47 2.15 1.56
C GLU A 52 3.65 0.66 1.81
N LYS A 53 3.31 -0.14 0.81
CA LYS A 53 3.40 -1.59 0.92
C LYS A 53 4.83 -2.04 0.61
N VAL A 54 5.42 -2.79 1.54
CA VAL A 54 6.74 -3.41 1.40
C VAL A 54 6.57 -4.89 1.72
N GLY A 55 6.66 -5.74 0.70
CA GLY A 55 6.42 -7.17 0.81
C GLY A 55 4.94 -7.46 1.09
N ASP A 56 4.66 -8.05 2.23
CA ASP A 56 3.32 -8.41 2.67
C ASP A 56 2.81 -7.61 3.87
N HIS A 57 3.50 -6.53 4.25
CA HIS A 57 3.06 -5.54 5.24
C HIS A 57 3.18 -4.10 4.71
N TRP A 58 2.78 -3.13 5.54
CA TRP A 58 2.83 -1.71 5.28
C TRP A 58 3.87 -1.03 6.17
N GLU A 59 4.76 -0.25 5.57
CA GLU A 59 5.77 0.56 6.25
C GLU A 59 5.43 2.05 6.15
N LYS A 60 5.80 2.82 7.17
CA LYS A 60 5.56 4.26 7.20
C LYS A 60 6.43 4.93 6.14
N LYS A 61 5.85 5.83 5.35
CA LYS A 61 6.61 6.66 4.42
C LYS A 61 7.40 7.73 5.16
N ASP A 62 8.49 8.17 4.56
CA ASP A 62 9.24 9.33 5.05
C ASP A 62 8.42 10.62 4.97
N LYS A 63 7.57 10.74 3.94
CA LYS A 63 6.68 11.88 3.72
C LYS A 63 5.27 11.39 3.39
N ALA A 64 4.29 11.93 4.09
CA ALA A 64 2.88 11.70 3.79
C ALA A 64 2.51 12.33 2.43
N GLY A 65 1.61 11.67 1.71
CA GLY A 65 1.14 12.13 0.41
C GLY A 65 0.68 10.99 -0.50
N PRO A 66 0.18 11.32 -1.70
CA PRO A 66 -0.31 10.34 -2.66
C PRO A 66 0.80 9.36 -3.06
N SER A 67 0.50 8.06 -3.09
CA SER A 67 1.47 7.01 -3.45
C SER A 67 1.81 7.00 -4.94
N ASP A 68 0.85 7.35 -5.80
CA ASP A 68 1.00 7.32 -7.25
C ASP A 68 0.15 8.43 -7.91
N ARG A 69 0.28 8.59 -9.23
CA ARG A 69 -0.45 9.62 -10.00
C ARG A 69 -1.97 9.44 -9.91
N LYS A 70 -2.46 8.20 -9.81
CA LYS A 70 -3.89 7.91 -9.68
C LYS A 70 -4.40 8.37 -8.31
N ALA A 71 -3.63 8.15 -7.24
CA ALA A 71 -3.93 8.65 -5.92
C ALA A 71 -3.89 10.19 -5.84
N ALA A 72 -2.99 10.83 -6.61
CA ALA A 72 -2.87 12.30 -6.61
C ALA A 72 -4.04 13.01 -7.28
N GLY A 73 -4.61 12.45 -8.36
CA GLY A 73 -5.66 13.14 -9.12
C GLY A 73 -7.10 12.68 -8.82
N GLY A 74 -7.29 11.64 -8.01
CA GLY A 74 -8.60 11.17 -7.58
C GLY A 74 -9.27 10.17 -8.54
N ARG A 75 -10.59 9.96 -8.37
CA ARG A 75 -11.33 8.83 -8.98
C ARG A 75 -11.24 8.79 -10.51
N ASN A 76 -11.28 9.95 -11.16
CA ASN A 76 -11.34 10.06 -12.62
C ASN A 76 -9.97 10.21 -13.29
N SER A 77 -8.88 10.29 -12.52
CA SER A 77 -7.57 10.52 -13.13
C SER A 77 -7.08 9.32 -13.92
N PRO A 78 -6.48 9.52 -15.09
CA PRO A 78 -5.85 8.44 -15.82
C PRO A 78 -4.65 7.89 -15.04
N GLY A 79 -4.44 6.57 -15.06
CA GLY A 79 -3.29 5.94 -14.43
C GLY A 79 -3.58 4.58 -13.79
N LYS A 80 -2.54 3.74 -13.70
CA LYS A 80 -2.58 2.44 -13.02
C LYS A 80 -2.30 2.65 -11.53
N THR A 81 -3.05 1.96 -10.68
CA THR A 81 -2.70 1.89 -9.24
C THR A 81 -1.46 1.02 -9.07
N ARG A 82 -0.57 1.39 -8.15
CA ARG A 82 0.69 0.66 -7.93
C ARG A 82 0.63 -0.31 -6.76
N GLY A 83 -0.57 -0.84 -6.47
CA GLY A 83 -0.74 -1.87 -5.42
C GLY A 83 -0.27 -1.47 -4.02
N GLY A 84 -0.16 -0.16 -3.72
CA GLY A 84 0.36 0.36 -2.46
C GLY A 84 1.84 0.76 -2.47
N VAL A 85 2.54 0.59 -3.59
CA VAL A 85 3.93 1.09 -3.77
C VAL A 85 3.92 2.62 -3.90
N ASN A 86 4.88 3.29 -3.25
CA ASN A 86 5.06 4.72 -3.37
C ASN A 86 5.85 5.10 -4.64
N ALA A 87 5.20 5.07 -5.79
CA ALA A 87 5.79 5.47 -7.08
C ALA A 87 6.26 6.94 -7.13
N ASN A 88 5.75 7.79 -6.22
CA ASN A 88 6.18 9.17 -6.11
C ASN A 88 7.50 9.33 -5.32
N ALA A 89 7.97 8.31 -4.61
CA ALA A 89 9.22 8.36 -3.84
C ALA A 89 10.47 8.60 -4.70
N SER A 90 11.58 8.97 -4.09
CA SER A 90 12.86 9.12 -4.79
C SER A 90 13.32 7.77 -5.37
N LYS A 91 14.18 7.81 -6.40
CA LYS A 91 14.81 6.57 -6.91
C LYS A 91 15.59 5.85 -5.80
N GLN A 92 16.28 6.62 -4.95
CA GLN A 92 17.02 6.10 -3.81
C GLN A 92 16.11 5.32 -2.85
N HIS A 93 14.98 5.91 -2.46
CA HIS A 93 14.01 5.23 -1.60
C HIS A 93 13.51 3.92 -2.21
N LEU A 94 13.14 3.94 -3.49
CA LEU A 94 12.70 2.73 -4.20
C LEU A 94 13.81 1.70 -4.30
N TYR A 95 15.06 2.12 -4.45
CA TYR A 95 16.21 1.22 -4.42
C TYR A 95 16.35 0.55 -3.03
N ASP A 96 16.17 1.31 -1.95
CA ASP A 96 16.25 0.80 -0.59
C ASP A 96 15.10 -0.18 -0.27
N VAL A 97 13.88 0.11 -0.75
CA VAL A 97 12.76 -0.84 -0.68
C VAL A 97 13.05 -2.10 -1.50
N ALA A 98 13.56 -1.96 -2.72
CA ALA A 98 13.95 -3.11 -3.55
C ALA A 98 15.06 -3.95 -2.91
N LYS A 99 15.98 -3.32 -2.17
CA LYS A 99 17.01 -3.99 -1.38
C LYS A 99 16.40 -4.77 -0.22
N LYS A 100 15.45 -4.19 0.54
CA LYS A 100 14.72 -4.90 1.61
C LYS A 100 13.98 -6.14 1.09
N LEU A 101 13.48 -6.08 -0.14
CA LEU A 101 12.76 -7.18 -0.80
C LEU A 101 13.67 -8.16 -1.56
N ASP A 102 14.99 -7.99 -1.42
CA ASP A 102 16.02 -8.80 -2.10
C ASP A 102 15.80 -8.95 -3.62
N ILE A 103 15.43 -7.84 -4.28
CA ILE A 103 15.21 -7.83 -5.73
C ILE A 103 16.58 -7.83 -6.42
N SER A 104 16.84 -8.88 -7.20
CA SER A 104 18.04 -8.99 -8.04
C SER A 104 18.00 -7.99 -9.20
N GLY A 105 19.15 -7.45 -9.60
CA GLY A 105 19.25 -6.46 -10.68
C GLY A 105 18.77 -5.04 -10.32
N ARG A 106 18.33 -4.80 -9.08
CA ARG A 106 17.86 -3.47 -8.60
C ARG A 106 18.83 -2.31 -8.87
N SER A 107 20.14 -2.57 -8.93
CA SER A 107 21.17 -1.53 -9.15
C SER A 107 21.17 -0.96 -10.57
N THR A 108 20.73 -1.73 -11.56
CA THR A 108 20.67 -1.27 -12.95
C THR A 108 19.30 -0.68 -13.31
N MET A 109 18.30 -0.82 -12.42
CA MET A 109 16.94 -0.39 -12.68
C MET A 109 16.80 1.14 -12.62
N ASP A 110 15.99 1.69 -13.52
CA ASP A 110 15.46 3.04 -13.39
C ASP A 110 14.31 3.10 -12.36
N LYS A 111 13.79 4.31 -12.11
CA LYS A 111 12.72 4.52 -11.13
C LYS A 111 11.45 3.74 -11.46
N GLY A 112 11.06 3.69 -12.73
CA GLY A 112 9.85 2.97 -13.18
C GLY A 112 10.01 1.46 -13.02
N GLN A 113 11.18 0.94 -13.42
CA GLN A 113 11.54 -0.47 -13.28
C GLN A 113 11.56 -0.90 -11.80
N LEU A 114 12.09 -0.07 -10.91
CA LEU A 114 12.04 -0.33 -9.46
C LEU A 114 10.60 -0.42 -8.95
N VAL A 115 9.72 0.52 -9.33
CA VAL A 115 8.30 0.48 -8.94
C VAL A 115 7.64 -0.82 -9.40
N ASP A 116 7.83 -1.20 -10.66
CA ASP A 116 7.23 -2.41 -11.23
C ASP A 116 7.76 -3.68 -10.56
N ALA A 117 9.07 -3.73 -10.27
CA ALA A 117 9.71 -4.84 -9.59
C ALA A 117 9.22 -4.98 -8.13
N ILE A 118 9.10 -3.88 -7.40
CA ILE A 118 8.56 -3.86 -6.02
C ILE A 118 7.09 -4.30 -6.04
N GLU A 119 6.29 -3.79 -6.98
CA GLU A 119 4.87 -4.18 -7.12
C GLU A 119 4.73 -5.70 -7.33
N LYS A 120 5.59 -6.28 -8.18
CA LYS A 120 5.65 -7.73 -8.42
C LYS A 120 6.10 -8.50 -7.18
N ALA A 121 7.14 -8.03 -6.49
CA ALA A 121 7.63 -8.64 -5.25
C ALA A 121 6.56 -8.64 -4.15
N ASN A 122 5.89 -7.51 -3.93
CA ASN A 122 4.80 -7.37 -2.97
C ASN A 122 3.65 -8.36 -3.23
N ARG A 123 3.26 -8.52 -4.51
CA ARG A 123 2.24 -9.51 -4.90
C ARG A 123 2.69 -10.93 -4.60
N ARG A 124 3.96 -11.26 -4.83
CA ARG A 124 4.53 -12.58 -4.54
C ARG A 124 4.54 -12.86 -3.03
N GLU A 125 5.03 -11.93 -2.22
CA GLU A 125 5.07 -12.10 -0.76
C GLU A 125 3.67 -12.18 -0.16
N THR A 126 2.73 -11.36 -0.64
CA THR A 126 1.33 -11.45 -0.20
C THR A 126 0.70 -12.80 -0.54
N ARG A 127 1.04 -13.39 -1.69
CA ARG A 127 0.54 -14.72 -2.07
C ARG A 127 1.12 -15.80 -1.17
N LYS A 128 2.45 -15.81 -0.98
CA LYS A 128 3.12 -16.77 -0.08
C LYS A 128 2.57 -16.71 1.34
N ALA A 129 2.29 -15.51 1.85
CA ALA A 129 1.74 -15.33 3.19
C ALA A 129 0.27 -15.77 3.34
N ARG A 130 -0.43 -16.07 2.24
CA ARG A 130 -1.78 -16.66 2.24
C ARG A 130 -1.77 -18.19 2.11
N GLU A 131 -0.65 -18.75 1.66
CA GLU A 131 -0.45 -20.19 1.49
C GLU A 131 0.12 -20.86 2.75
N LYS A 132 0.48 -20.06 3.76
CA LYS A 132 0.92 -20.50 5.09
C LYS A 132 -0.24 -20.44 6.07
#